data_AF-A0A2E5KMG4-F1
#
_entry.id   AF-A0A2E5KMG4-F1
#
_cell.length_a   1.000
_cell.length_b   1.000
_cell.length_c   1.000
_cell.angle_alpha   90.00
_cell.angle_beta   90.00
_cell.angle_gamma   90.00
#
_symmetry.space_group_name_H-M   'P 1'
#
loop_
_entity.id
_entity.type
_entity.pdbx_description
1 polymer ?
#
loop_
_entity_poly.entity_id
_entity_poly.type
_entity_poly.pdbx_seq_one_letter_code
_entity_poly.pdbx_strand_id
1 'polypeptide(L)' 'MGNNPRIPFQLSSDCPNLTPLDGKPLIVYVNINVEFCPFDQPIPRKVLSTPHGLEPLPDVPNFTWFEYGLHCGMP' A
#
# COMPACT_ATOMS: atom_id res chain seq x y z
N MET A 1 -20.62 -16.97 18.29
CA MET A 1 -21.11 -16.09 17.21
C MET A 1 -19.87 -15.40 16.63
N GLY A 2 -19.39 -15.82 15.46
CA GLY A 2 -18.06 -15.47 14.96
C GLY A 2 -17.95 -13.99 14.62
N ASN A 3 -17.02 -13.28 15.26
CA ASN A 3 -16.80 -11.82 15.16
C ASN A 3 -16.14 -11.36 13.83
N ASN A 4 -16.26 -12.14 12.76
CA ASN A 4 -15.66 -11.79 11.48
C ASN A 4 -16.53 -12.30 10.32
N PRO A 5 -17.45 -11.49 9.79
CA PRO A 5 -18.17 -11.83 8.59
C PRO A 5 -17.21 -11.74 7.41
N ARG A 6 -16.48 -12.83 7.14
CA ARG A 6 -15.76 -12.96 5.89
C ARG A 6 -16.78 -12.94 4.75
N ILE A 7 -16.48 -12.20 3.70
CA ILE A 7 -17.18 -12.38 2.44
C ILE A 7 -17.04 -13.86 2.02
N PRO A 8 -18.10 -14.47 1.46
CA PRO A 8 -17.98 -15.80 0.89
C PRO A 8 -16.82 -15.86 -0.09
N PHE A 9 -16.04 -16.93 -0.01
CA PHE A 9 -14.98 -17.17 -0.98
C PHE A 9 -15.58 -17.35 -2.37
N GLN A 10 -15.03 -16.66 -3.37
CA GLN A 10 -15.42 -16.75 -4.77
C GLN A 10 -14.16 -16.57 -5.63
N LEU A 11 -13.98 -17.40 -6.66
CA LEU A 11 -12.86 -17.23 -7.59
C LEU A 11 -13.17 -16.05 -8.53
N SER A 12 -12.13 -15.35 -8.99
CA SER A 12 -12.31 -14.26 -9.96
C SER A 12 -12.94 -14.72 -11.28
N SER A 13 -12.80 -16.02 -11.62
CA SER A 13 -13.43 -16.66 -12.76
C SER A 13 -14.95 -16.86 -12.59
N ASP A 14 -15.44 -16.88 -11.35
CA ASP A 14 -16.85 -17.07 -11.04
C ASP A 14 -17.60 -15.72 -11.02
N CYS A 15 -16.88 -14.61 -11.13
CA CYS A 15 -17.45 -13.28 -11.23
C CYS A 15 -17.82 -12.96 -12.68
N PRO A 16 -18.92 -12.22 -12.93
CA PRO A 16 -19.22 -11.69 -14.26
C PRO A 16 -18.07 -10.84 -14.80
N ASN A 17 -17.80 -10.97 -16.11
CA ASN A 17 -16.81 -10.12 -16.77
C ASN A 17 -17.21 -8.65 -16.65
N LEU A 18 -16.23 -7.80 -16.34
CA LEU A 18 -16.43 -6.35 -16.32
C LEU A 18 -16.71 -5.86 -17.74
N THR A 19 -17.70 -4.99 -17.90
CA THR A 19 -17.95 -4.33 -19.18
C THR A 19 -16.91 -3.23 -19.38
N PRO A 20 -16.09 -3.29 -20.45
CA PRO A 20 -15.08 -2.27 -20.68
C PRO A 20 -15.67 -1.01 -21.29
N LEU A 21 -15.01 0.13 -21.04
CA LEU A 21 -15.32 1.39 -21.70
C LEU A 21 -15.10 1.26 -23.22
N ASP A 22 -16.12 1.62 -24.01
CA ASP A 22 -16.09 1.60 -25.48
C ASP A 22 -15.64 0.25 -26.10
N GLY A 23 -15.93 -0.88 -25.43
CA GLY A 23 -15.56 -2.20 -25.95
C GLY A 23 -14.05 -2.49 -25.94
N LYS A 24 -13.24 -1.70 -25.20
CA LYS A 24 -11.78 -1.89 -25.14
C LYS A 24 -11.40 -3.23 -24.48
N PRO A 25 -10.28 -3.86 -24.87
CA PRO A 25 -9.91 -5.18 -24.37
C PRO A 25 -9.29 -5.18 -22.97
N LEU A 26 -8.96 -4.01 -22.41
CA LEU A 26 -8.26 -3.89 -21.14
C LEU A 26 -8.80 -2.71 -20.33
N ILE A 27 -9.02 -2.95 -19.03
CA ILE A 27 -9.33 -1.92 -18.04
C ILE A 27 -8.06 -1.68 -17.22
N VAL A 28 -7.62 -0.43 -17.14
CA VAL A 28 -6.46 -0.02 -16.32
C VAL A 28 -6.95 0.88 -15.21
N TYR A 29 -6.74 0.46 -13.96
CA TYR A 29 -7.04 1.26 -12.77
C TYR A 29 -5.73 1.71 -12.12
N VAL A 30 -5.39 2.99 -12.29
CA VAL A 30 -4.21 3.57 -11.67
C VAL A 30 -4.56 3.93 -10.22
N ASN A 31 -3.81 3.36 -9.29
CA ASN A 31 -3.93 3.67 -7.88
C ASN A 31 -2.65 4.35 -7.40
N ILE A 32 -2.82 5.45 -6.66
CA ILE A 32 -1.73 6.15 -5.99
C ILE A 32 -2.11 6.20 -4.52
N ASN A 33 -1.27 5.61 -3.67
CA ASN A 33 -1.46 5.66 -2.23
C ASN A 33 -0.77 6.91 -1.67
N VAL A 34 -1.52 7.70 -0.93
CA VAL A 34 -0.98 8.74 -0.05
C VAL A 34 -1.13 8.21 1.37
N GLU A 35 -0.01 7.76 1.92
CA GLU A 35 0.05 7.19 3.25
C GLU A 35 0.36 8.31 4.26
N PHE A 36 -0.15 8.20 5.50
CA PHE A 36 0.25 9.03 6.62
C PHE A 36 1.01 8.15 7.62
N CYS A 37 2.28 8.48 7.87
CA CYS A 37 3.14 7.76 8.80
C CYS A 37 3.58 8.70 9.92
N PRO A 38 3.02 8.57 11.13
CA PRO A 38 3.45 9.37 12.27
C PRO A 38 4.92 9.12 12.61
N PHE A 39 5.65 10.17 13.00
CA PHE A 39 7.07 10.07 13.36
C PHE A 39 7.32 9.32 14.67
N ASP A 40 6.34 9.32 15.56
CA ASP A 40 6.39 8.67 16.88
C ASP A 40 5.95 7.19 16.84
N GLN A 41 5.65 6.65 15.65
CA GLN A 41 5.25 5.27 15.45
C GLN A 41 6.29 4.50 14.61
N PRO A 42 6.41 3.18 14.81
CA PRO A 42 7.24 2.35 13.93
C PRO A 42 6.76 2.44 12.47
N ILE A 43 7.70 2.58 11.54
CA ILE A 43 7.38 2.58 10.12
C ILE A 43 6.90 1.17 9.70
N PRO A 44 5.69 1.03 9.15
CA PRO A 44 5.09 -0.28 8.85
C PRO A 44 5.76 -0.97 7.66
N ARG A 45 6.36 -0.20 6.74
CA ARG A 45 7.08 -0.73 5.57
C ARG A 45 8.42 -0.02 5.41
N LYS A 46 9.49 -0.75 5.71
CA LYS A 46 10.87 -0.27 5.57
C LYS A 46 11.41 -0.56 4.17
N VAL A 47 12.08 0.43 3.58
CA VAL A 47 12.83 0.29 2.33
C VAL A 47 14.23 -0.24 2.60
N LEU A 48 14.84 0.19 3.71
CA LEU A 48 16.15 -0.25 4.13
C LEU A 48 16.05 -1.09 5.40
N SER A 49 16.53 -2.33 5.32
CA SER A 49 16.72 -3.18 6.47
C SER A 49 17.95 -2.76 7.26
N THR A 50 17.85 -2.80 8.58
CA THR A 50 18.95 -2.41 9.45
C THR A 50 20.05 -3.46 9.50
N PRO A 51 21.33 -3.06 9.52
CA PRO A 51 22.42 -3.98 9.82
C PRO A 51 22.19 -4.67 11.15
N HIS A 52 22.38 -6.00 11.20
CA HIS A 52 22.21 -6.82 12.41
C HIS A 52 20.79 -6.82 13.03
N GLY A 53 19.76 -6.35 12.31
CA GLY A 53 18.37 -6.37 12.78
C GLY A 53 18.07 -5.41 13.94
N LEU A 54 18.99 -4.48 14.23
CA LEU A 54 18.79 -3.46 15.27
C LEU A 54 18.16 -2.21 14.67
N GLU A 55 17.02 -1.80 15.22
CA GLU A 55 16.30 -0.62 14.75
C GLU A 55 16.89 0.67 15.34
N PRO A 56 17.50 1.55 14.51
CA PRO A 56 17.99 2.83 15.00
C PRO A 56 16.81 3.73 15.36
N LEU A 57 16.95 4.43 16.49
CA LEU A 57 15.99 5.45 16.91
C LEU A 57 16.71 6.83 16.91
N PRO A 58 16.33 7.77 16.03
CA PRO A 58 15.27 7.67 15.02
C PRO A 58 15.66 6.87 13.77
N ASP A 59 14.68 6.27 13.10
CA ASP A 59 14.83 5.52 11.83
C ASP A 59 14.92 6.48 10.64
N VAL A 60 15.96 7.32 10.65
CA VAL A 60 16.17 8.40 9.66
C VAL A 60 16.07 7.91 8.21
N PRO A 61 16.66 6.78 7.80
CA PRO A 61 16.63 6.37 6.41
C PRO A 61 15.22 6.07 5.90
N ASN A 62 14.40 5.37 6.68
CA ASN A 62 13.04 5.05 6.26
C ASN A 62 12.09 6.26 6.40
N PHE A 63 12.28 7.13 7.40
CA PHE A 63 11.49 8.36 7.54
C PHE A 63 11.74 9.33 6.39
N THR A 64 12.99 9.59 6.04
CA THR A 64 13.33 10.51 4.94
C THR A 64 12.83 10.02 3.59
N TRP A 65 12.79 8.70 3.36
CA TRP A 65 12.16 8.12 2.18
C TRP A 65 10.65 8.42 2.11
N PHE A 66 9.96 8.27 3.24
CA PHE A 66 8.54 8.58 3.33
C PHE A 66 8.24 10.07 3.10
N GLU A 67 8.99 10.95 3.78
CA GLU A 67 8.91 12.41 3.62
C GLU A 67 9.19 12.85 2.17
N TYR A 68 10.14 12.22 1.50
CA TYR A 68 10.38 12.48 0.07
C TYR A 68 9.11 12.21 -0.76
N GLY A 69 8.38 11.13 -0.49
CA GLY A 69 7.12 10.84 -1.17
C GLY A 69 6.08 11.95 -0.97
N LEU A 70 5.96 12.48 0.25
CA LEU A 70 5.00 13.54 0.57
C LEU A 70 5.42 14.93 0.09
N HIS A 71 6.72 15.25 0.08
CA HIS A 71 7.22 16.58 -0.26
C HIS A 71 7.62 16.74 -1.73
N CYS A 72 8.07 15.67 -2.38
CA CYS A 72 8.64 15.73 -3.73
C CYS A 72 7.99 14.74 -4.71
N GLY A 73 7.20 13.78 -4.23
CA GLY A 73 6.58 12.74 -5.05
C GLY A 73 5.28 13.16 -5.74
N MET A 74 4.71 14.31 -5.37
CA MET A 74 3.43 14.82 -5.86
C MET A 74 3.58 16.30 -6.26
N PRO A 75 2.80 16.80 -7.25
CA PRO A 75 2.85 18.18 -7.72
C PRO A 75 2.39 19.21 -6.68
#